data_AF-A0A968NEL3-F1
#
_entry.id   AF-A0A968NEL3-F1
#
_cell.length_a   1.000
_cell.length_b   1.000
_cell.length_c   1.000
_cell.angle_alpha   90.00
_cell.angle_beta   90.00
_cell.angle_gamma   90.00
#
_symmetry.space_group_name_H-M   'P 1'
#
loop_
_entity.id
_entity.type
_entity.pdbx_description
1 polymer ?
#
loop_
_entity_poly.entity_id
_entity_poly.type
_entity_poly.pdbx_seq_one_letter_code
_entity_poly.pdbx_strand_id
1 'polypeptide(L)'
;PPPPPLPTPPDERYFPETGYSVKGKFLEKYDTFSGPWRLGLPISGELQEQIGDTVLTTQYFQNGRLEFNPQYNVVMFGQIGYALWEQQCRFEW
;
A
#
# COMPACT_ATOMS: atom_id res chain seq x y z
N PRO A 1 21.70 -24.52 23.10
CA PRO A 1 20.57 -24.59 22.14
C PRO A 1 20.56 -23.30 21.31
N PRO A 2 20.15 -23.31 20.03
CA PRO A 2 19.93 -22.08 19.28
C PRO A 2 18.77 -21.28 19.91
N PRO A 3 18.76 -19.95 19.79
CA PRO A 3 17.63 -19.14 20.23
C PRO A 3 16.36 -19.53 19.45
N PRO A 4 15.18 -19.46 20.07
CA PRO A 4 13.93 -19.71 19.37
C PRO A 4 13.77 -18.73 18.20
N PRO A 5 13.16 -19.16 17.08
CA PRO A 5 12.88 -18.27 15.98
C PRO A 5 12.03 -17.08 16.47
N LEU A 6 12.35 -15.89 15.96
CA LEU A 6 11.54 -14.71 16.23
C LEU A 6 10.09 -14.97 15.77
N PRO A 7 9.08 -14.46 16.49
CA PRO A 7 7.70 -14.53 16.03
C PRO A 7 7.60 -13.98 14.61
N THR A 8 6.98 -14.72 13.71
CA THR A 8 6.60 -14.18 12.40
C THR A 8 5.58 -13.07 12.64
N PRO A 9 5.76 -11.87 12.07
CA PRO A 9 4.72 -10.86 12.09
C PRO A 9 3.42 -11.44 11.54
N PRO A 10 2.25 -11.02 12.06
CA PRO A 10 0.97 -11.47 11.51
C PRO A 10 0.87 -11.09 10.04
N ASP A 11 0.29 -11.96 9.21
CA ASP A 11 0.07 -11.70 7.79
C ASP A 11 -1.03 -10.67 7.52
N GLU A 12 -1.80 -10.31 8.55
CA GLU A 12 -2.90 -9.36 8.48
C GLU A 12 -3.03 -8.57 9.79
N ARG A 13 -3.35 -7.27 9.67
CA ARG A 13 -3.70 -6.40 10.78
C ARG A 13 -5.03 -5.71 10.48
N TYR A 14 -6.03 -5.99 11.29
CA TYR A 14 -7.32 -5.32 11.26
C TYR A 14 -7.30 -4.03 12.08
N PHE A 15 -7.84 -2.95 11.52
CA PHE A 15 -7.96 -1.65 12.16
C PHE A 15 -9.44 -1.36 12.45
N PRO A 16 -9.92 -1.56 13.70
CA PRO A 16 -11.34 -1.41 14.02
C PRO A 16 -11.86 0.02 13.82
N GLU A 17 -10.99 1.03 13.88
CA GLU A 17 -11.33 2.44 13.71
C GLU A 17 -11.83 2.76 12.30
N THR A 18 -11.33 2.04 11.29
CA THR A 18 -11.69 2.25 9.89
C THR A 18 -12.38 1.04 9.26
N GLY A 19 -12.37 -0.11 9.93
CA GLY A 19 -12.95 -1.35 9.46
C GLY A 19 -12.15 -2.05 8.37
N TYR A 20 -10.92 -1.60 8.10
CA TYR A 20 -10.06 -2.16 7.05
C TYR A 20 -8.89 -2.95 7.62
N SER A 21 -8.45 -3.94 6.84
CA SER A 21 -7.26 -4.72 7.11
C SER A 21 -6.12 -4.33 6.18
N VAL A 22 -4.89 -4.43 6.70
CA VAL A 22 -3.66 -4.36 5.92
C VAL A 22 -2.99 -5.72 6.02
N LYS A 23 -2.60 -6.31 4.88
CA LYS A 23 -2.10 -7.69 4.83
C LYS A 23 -0.90 -7.88 3.92
N GLY A 24 -0.21 -9.01 4.07
CA GLY A 24 0.90 -9.44 3.23
C GLY A 24 1.95 -8.36 3.02
N LYS A 25 2.33 -8.13 1.75
CA LYS A 25 3.38 -7.16 1.40
C LYS A 25 3.00 -5.70 1.70
N PHE A 26 1.71 -5.37 1.74
CA PHE A 26 1.27 -4.05 2.19
C PHE A 26 1.56 -3.86 3.68
N LEU A 27 1.30 -4.88 4.49
CA LEU A 27 1.58 -4.84 5.93
C LEU A 27 3.08 -4.79 6.21
N GLU A 28 3.87 -5.60 5.49
CA GLU A 28 5.34 -5.56 5.57
C GLU A 28 5.88 -4.14 5.29
N LYS A 29 5.39 -3.51 4.22
CA LYS A 29 5.80 -2.15 3.84
C LYS A 29 5.32 -1.11 4.84
N TYR A 30 4.08 -1.24 5.30
CA TYR A 30 3.48 -0.36 6.30
C TYR A 30 4.30 -0.39 7.60
N ASP A 31 4.64 -1.56 8.10
CA ASP A 31 5.43 -1.71 9.33
C ASP A 31 6.86 -1.20 9.16
N THR A 32 7.54 -1.61 8.06
CA THR A 32 8.93 -1.19 7.78
C THR A 32 9.07 0.32 7.65
N PHE A 33 8.03 1.02 7.19
CA PHE A 33 8.07 2.47 7.02
C PHE A 33 7.54 3.26 8.22
N SER A 34 7.24 2.63 9.36
CA SER A 34 6.55 3.30 10.48
C SER A 34 5.20 3.90 10.04
N GLY A 35 4.43 3.07 9.32
CA GLY A 35 3.14 3.38 8.72
C GLY A 35 2.16 4.10 9.63
N PRO A 36 1.99 3.72 10.92
CA PRO A 36 1.07 4.43 11.82
C PRO A 36 1.35 5.93 11.91
N TRP A 37 2.62 6.33 11.90
CA TRP A 37 3.03 7.74 11.99
C TRP A 37 3.04 8.44 10.64
N ARG A 38 3.42 7.75 9.56
CA ARG A 38 3.66 8.37 8.25
C ARG A 38 2.48 8.27 7.29
N LEU A 39 1.82 7.12 7.25
CA LEU A 39 0.67 6.85 6.38
C LEU A 39 -0.67 7.03 7.12
N GLY A 40 -0.69 6.82 8.44
CA GLY A 40 -1.92 6.81 9.23
C GLY A 40 -2.69 5.50 9.05
N LEU A 41 -3.99 5.53 9.35
CA LEU A 41 -4.87 4.36 9.28
C LEU A 41 -5.23 4.03 7.82
N PRO A 42 -5.49 2.74 7.49
CA PRO A 42 -6.04 2.38 6.19
C PRO A 42 -7.45 2.96 6.05
N ILE A 43 -7.76 3.54 4.90
CA ILE A 43 -9.09 4.08 4.58
C ILE A 43 -9.79 3.31 3.46
N SER A 44 -9.18 2.20 3.02
CA SER A 44 -9.69 1.30 1.99
C SER A 44 -9.15 -0.11 2.21
N GLY A 45 -9.78 -1.10 1.59
CA GLY A 45 -9.16 -2.40 1.33
C GLY A 45 -8.18 -2.34 0.15
N GLU A 46 -7.68 -3.49 -0.28
CA GLU A 46 -6.91 -3.59 -1.52
C GLU A 46 -7.84 -3.43 -2.73
N LEU A 47 -7.43 -2.60 -3.70
CA LEU A 47 -8.16 -2.26 -4.92
C LEU A 47 -7.29 -2.57 -6.14
N GLN A 48 -7.92 -2.83 -7.29
CA GLN A 48 -7.20 -2.84 -8.57
C GLN A 48 -7.43 -1.49 -9.26
N GLU A 49 -6.36 -0.75 -9.53
CA GLU A 49 -6.44 0.57 -10.17
C GLU A 49 -5.54 0.64 -11.41
N GLN A 50 -6.08 1.26 -12.47
CA GLN A 50 -5.31 1.63 -13.64
C GLN A 50 -4.52 2.92 -13.32
N ILE A 51 -3.19 2.82 -13.34
CA ILE A 51 -2.26 3.94 -13.15
C ILE A 51 -1.37 4.02 -14.39
N GLY A 52 -1.60 5.05 -15.20
CA GLY A 52 -1.04 5.14 -16.54
C GLY A 52 -1.47 3.93 -17.39
N ASP A 53 -0.47 3.23 -17.95
CA ASP A 53 -0.68 2.07 -18.82
C ASP A 53 -0.66 0.73 -18.04
N THR A 54 -0.63 0.76 -16.70
CA THR A 54 -0.50 -0.44 -15.86
C THR A 54 -1.64 -0.57 -14.85
N VAL A 55 -2.13 -1.78 -14.63
CA VAL A 55 -3.04 -2.10 -13.52
C VAL A 55 -2.21 -2.54 -12.32
N LEU A 56 -2.36 -1.84 -11.20
CA LEU A 56 -1.68 -2.13 -9.94
C LEU A 56 -2.70 -2.45 -8.85
N THR A 57 -2.31 -3.32 -7.92
CA THR A 57 -3.07 -3.45 -6.67
C THR A 57 -2.67 -2.32 -5.75
N THR A 58 -3.63 -1.61 -5.17
CA THR A 58 -3.38 -0.42 -4.36
C THR A 58 -4.12 -0.50 -3.03
N GLN A 59 -3.64 0.23 -2.04
CA GLN A 59 -4.37 0.48 -0.80
C GLN A 59 -4.12 1.91 -0.35
N TYR A 60 -5.21 2.61 -0.03
CA TYR A 60 -5.17 3.98 0.49
C TYR A 60 -5.15 4.00 2.02
N PHE A 61 -4.37 4.95 2.52
CA PHE A 61 -4.21 5.33 3.91
C PHE A 61 -4.50 6.82 4.04
N GLN A 62 -4.70 7.30 5.27
CA GLN A 62 -5.04 8.71 5.54
C GLN A 62 -4.09 9.71 4.86
N ASN A 63 -2.79 9.40 4.82
CA ASN A 63 -1.74 10.32 4.33
C ASN A 63 -0.99 9.79 3.10
N GLY A 64 -1.51 8.76 2.42
CA GLY A 64 -0.84 8.24 1.22
C GLY A 64 -1.46 6.97 0.67
N ARG A 65 -0.89 6.49 -0.44
CA ARG A 65 -1.26 5.23 -1.09
C ARG A 65 -0.03 4.33 -1.16
N LEU A 66 -0.24 3.04 -0.94
CA LEU A 66 0.73 2.02 -1.30
C LEU A 66 0.27 1.32 -2.58
N GLU A 67 1.23 0.92 -3.40
CA GLU A 67 0.99 0.28 -4.70
C GLU A 67 1.87 -0.97 -4.81
N PHE A 68 1.26 -2.09 -5.15
CA PHE A 68 1.96 -3.34 -5.42
C PHE A 68 2.25 -3.46 -6.92
N ASN A 69 3.53 -3.56 -7.25
CA ASN A 69 3.99 -3.84 -8.60
C ASN A 69 4.22 -5.35 -8.76
N PRO A 70 3.41 -6.05 -9.60
CA PRO A 70 3.51 -7.50 -9.75
C PRO A 70 4.76 -7.94 -10.51
N GLN A 71 5.31 -7.10 -11.39
CA GLN A 71 6.49 -7.43 -12.18
C GLN A 71 7.74 -7.58 -11.30
N TYR A 72 7.88 -6.72 -10.30
CA TYR A 72 9.03 -6.74 -9.36
C TYR A 72 8.67 -7.29 -7.99
N ASN A 73 7.41 -7.70 -7.79
CA ASN A 73 6.89 -8.22 -6.54
C ASN A 73 7.20 -7.30 -5.33
N VAL A 74 7.02 -5.99 -5.50
CA VAL A 74 7.41 -4.96 -4.51
C VAL A 74 6.26 -3.99 -4.24
N VAL A 75 6.14 -3.53 -2.98
CA VAL A 75 5.21 -2.46 -2.60
C VAL A 75 5.95 -1.12 -2.50
N MET A 76 5.42 -0.13 -3.20
CA MET A 76 5.97 1.22 -3.31
C MET A 76 4.98 2.26 -2.81
N PHE A 77 5.47 3.47 -2.52
CA PHE A 77 4.61 4.62 -2.27
C PHE A 77 4.03 5.11 -3.59
N GLY A 78 2.73 5.38 -3.59
CA GLY A 78 2.06 5.87 -4.77
C GLY A 78 2.52 7.26 -5.17
N GLN A 79 2.79 7.44 -6.46
CA GLN A 79 3.14 8.74 -7.03
C GLN A 79 1.87 9.50 -7.40
N ILE A 80 1.00 9.78 -6.42
CA ILE A 80 -0.34 10.35 -6.67
C ILE A 80 -0.27 11.63 -7.51
N GLY A 81 0.74 12.49 -7.30
CA GLY A 81 0.94 13.69 -8.12
C GLY A 81 1.20 13.39 -9.60
N TYR A 82 2.07 12.41 -9.90
CA TYR A 82 2.32 11.97 -11.27
C TYR A 82 1.09 11.27 -11.87
N ALA A 83 0.44 10.40 -11.09
CA ALA A 83 -0.76 9.69 -11.52
C ALA A 83 -1.91 10.65 -11.89
N LEU A 84 -2.14 11.70 -11.09
CA LEU A 84 -3.14 12.73 -11.40
C LEU A 84 -2.75 13.56 -12.62
N TRP A 85 -1.47 13.92 -12.75
CA TRP A 85 -0.97 14.61 -13.95
C TRP A 85 -1.21 13.80 -15.22
N GLU A 86 -0.93 12.49 -15.20
CA GLU A 86 -1.20 11.62 -16.35
C GLU A 86 -2.69 11.53 -16.68
N GLN A 87 -3.56 11.38 -15.67
CA GLN A 87 -5.00 11.32 -15.89
C GLN A 87 -5.58 12.63 -16.43
N GLN A 88 -5.10 13.79 -15.94
CA GLN A 88 -5.64 15.09 -16.33
C GLN A 88 -5.06 15.60 -17.64
N CYS A 89 -3.76 15.44 -17.88
CA CYS A 89 -3.08 16.13 -18.96
C CYS A 89 -2.75 15.25 -20.18
N ARG A 90 -2.74 13.91 -20.07
CA ARG A 90 -2.47 13.01 -21.22
C ARG A 90 -3.64 12.96 -22.21
N PHE A 91 -4.86 13.34 -21.80
CA PHE A 91 -6.07 13.29 -22.61
C PHE A 91 -6.54 14.65 -23.15
N GLU A 92 -5.81 15.73 -22.88
CA GLU A 92 -6.16 17.10 -23.32
C GLU A 92 -5.35 17.62 -24.54
N TRP A 93 -4.59 16.76 -25.24
CA TRP A 93 -3.89 17.10 -26.49
C TRP A 93 -3.99 16.00 -27.53
#